data_AF-A0A397SET3-F1
#
_entry.id   AF-A0A397SET3-F1
#
_cell.length_a   1.000
_cell.length_b   1.000
_cell.length_c   1.000
_cell.angle_alpha   90.00
_cell.angle_beta   90.00
_cell.angle_gamma   90.00
#
_symmetry.space_group_name_H-M   'P 1'
#
loop_
_entity.id
_entity.type
_entity.pdbx_description
1 polymer ?
#
loop_
_entity_poly.entity_id
_entity_poly.type
_entity_poly.pdbx_seq_one_letter_code
_entity_poly.pdbx_strand_id
1 'polypeptide(L)'
;MFQPLNQGDEDSHYDEENSRYAFRVQPAVNASNSQTEPDERTYLLQRIRPSSEQVYSWAKIFLKFNVFPVAVVLAWCAIPVPYNDPYDDSNILSVNYIKKSLLGYYSSSNDTDSSHLPDNSLEPVEINFWFFLFFYYGFYNAIALLMITKIFDLYSLNWWPKWLGGLFAYCVFWAMSLFVGVLIYFFTGLEKFTLTWVLLTFMTMNMPLLVAFIVIRSQNRNTYRHSLTLHQKTFLERQLQYRIPSSYVRFLWFCTTLFLVMAAFIIGEAYAHVFIVSPETHSGIDAFIYVYSWLATVYILDTVTEYIIETRVKSYPLQFVFKLYFFMIYFIFYRNLFARLRDREQYILIQAASSLWVCIFYPLCMTRKVHEYLVNYFGLQKDYPEYQKQCGRSFFIRNLAENATMLGFICWIFIIHYGPNNRVYPYFNFDDDNAFDFDLTLRASCVIWAFELASSAITRTIYKRVFNHNISYEAMTDFETYPKMVFTMIVIIIHVLQDMLLALLRLNFEGGHSKKPIP
;
A
#
# COMPACT_ATOMS: atom_id res chain seq x y z
N MET A 1 -18.80 -0.47 26.04
CA MET A 1 -20.05 -0.28 25.28
C MET A 1 -19.72 0.17 23.85
N PHE A 2 -19.29 -0.74 22.98
CA PHE A 2 -19.11 -0.44 21.55
C PHE A 2 -20.48 -0.61 20.88
N GLN A 3 -21.02 0.47 20.34
CA GLN A 3 -22.33 0.46 19.68
C GLN A 3 -22.07 0.17 18.19
N PRO A 4 -22.60 -0.92 17.62
CA PRO A 4 -22.67 -1.03 16.18
C PRO A 4 -23.60 0.08 15.65
N LEU A 5 -23.18 0.79 14.61
CA LEU A 5 -24.11 1.55 13.80
C LEU A 5 -25.09 0.54 13.19
N ASN A 6 -26.38 0.75 13.45
CA ASN A 6 -27.51 -0.09 13.05
C ASN A 6 -27.38 -0.48 11.57
N GLN A 7 -27.01 -1.74 11.29
CA GLN A 7 -27.37 -2.38 10.03
C GLN A 7 -28.72 -3.04 10.29
N GLY A 8 -29.77 -2.50 9.68
CA GLY A 8 -31.10 -3.10 9.75
C GLY A 8 -31.06 -4.54 9.25
N ASP A 9 -31.50 -5.45 10.11
CA ASP A 9 -31.87 -6.81 9.75
C ASP A 9 -33.21 -6.73 8.99
N GLU A 10 -33.19 -6.90 7.66
CA GLU A 10 -34.38 -7.35 6.93
C GLU A 10 -34.34 -8.87 6.88
N ASP A 11 -35.16 -9.48 7.73
CA ASP A 11 -35.44 -10.91 7.74
C ASP A 11 -36.17 -11.31 6.46
N SER A 12 -35.71 -12.43 5.90
CA SER A 12 -36.28 -13.15 4.78
C SER A 12 -37.68 -13.67 5.08
N HIS A 13 -38.68 -13.18 4.34
CA HIS A 13 -39.91 -13.93 4.08
C HIS A 13 -40.03 -14.12 2.57
N TYR A 14 -39.86 -15.37 2.12
CA TYR A 14 -40.24 -15.79 0.79
C TYR A 14 -41.76 -15.92 0.77
N ASP A 15 -42.43 -15.15 -0.08
CA ASP A 15 -43.70 -15.52 -0.69
C ASP A 15 -43.61 -15.16 -2.18
N GLU A 16 -43.77 -16.19 -3.01
CA GLU A 16 -44.05 -16.06 -4.44
C GLU A 16 -45.40 -15.35 -4.61
N GLU A 17 -45.46 -14.30 -5.45
CA GLU A 17 -46.33 -14.24 -6.65
C GLU A 17 -46.40 -12.80 -7.21
N ASN A 18 -46.08 -12.66 -8.51
CA ASN A 18 -46.44 -11.59 -9.45
C ASN A 18 -46.71 -10.15 -8.96
N SER A 19 -45.85 -9.19 -9.36
CA SER A 19 -46.26 -8.15 -10.32
C SER A 19 -45.10 -7.29 -10.82
N ARG A 20 -45.21 -6.93 -12.09
CA ARG A 20 -44.32 -6.02 -12.84
C ARG A 20 -44.52 -4.58 -12.36
N TYR A 21 -43.46 -3.79 -12.57
CA TYR A 21 -43.38 -2.32 -12.70
C TYR A 21 -42.78 -1.49 -11.55
N ALA A 22 -41.85 -0.63 -11.99
CA ALA A 22 -41.50 0.70 -11.48
C ALA A 22 -40.67 0.80 -10.19
N PHE A 23 -39.36 0.97 -10.39
CA PHE A 23 -38.46 1.57 -9.40
C PHE A 23 -38.87 3.04 -9.19
N ARG A 24 -39.79 3.26 -8.25
CA ARG A 24 -40.16 4.59 -7.77
C ARG A 24 -39.15 5.02 -6.71
N VAL A 25 -38.36 6.03 -7.05
CA VAL A 25 -37.57 6.84 -6.11
C VAL A 25 -38.44 7.22 -4.91
N GLN A 26 -38.09 6.73 -3.72
CA GLN A 26 -38.64 7.27 -2.48
C GLN A 26 -37.94 8.59 -2.16
N PRO A 27 -38.68 9.70 -1.96
CA PRO A 27 -38.09 10.95 -1.53
C PRO A 27 -37.65 10.85 -0.07
N ALA A 28 -36.54 11.52 0.25
CA ALA A 28 -35.98 11.63 1.59
C ALA A 28 -37.06 12.02 2.61
N VAL A 29 -37.39 11.08 3.50
CA VAL A 29 -38.17 11.37 4.70
C VAL A 29 -37.26 12.08 5.69
N ASN A 30 -37.61 13.32 6.01
CA ASN A 30 -36.98 14.13 7.04
C ASN A 30 -36.98 13.39 8.39
N ALA A 31 -35.83 12.82 8.77
CA ALA A 31 -35.58 12.35 10.12
C ALA A 31 -35.17 13.54 11.01
N SER A 32 -36.17 14.27 11.50
CA SER A 32 -36.00 15.18 12.62
C SER A 32 -35.85 14.40 13.93
N ASN A 33 -34.77 14.69 14.66
CA ASN A 33 -34.56 14.46 16.10
C ASN A 33 -34.50 13.00 16.58
N SER A 34 -33.32 12.39 16.43
CA SER A 34 -32.75 11.61 17.54
C SER A 34 -31.36 12.18 17.83
N GLN A 35 -31.22 12.83 18.99
CA GLN A 35 -29.94 13.29 19.52
C GLN A 35 -29.12 12.04 19.90
N THR A 36 -28.28 11.58 18.99
CA THR A 36 -27.11 10.79 19.36
C THR A 36 -26.04 11.78 19.80
N GLU A 37 -25.75 11.82 21.10
CA GLU A 37 -24.61 12.57 21.62
C GLU A 37 -23.33 12.15 20.85
N PRO A 38 -22.54 13.10 20.33
CA PRO A 38 -21.29 12.78 19.67
C PRO A 38 -20.30 12.28 20.72
N ASP A 39 -19.83 11.03 20.58
CA ASP A 39 -18.80 10.43 21.44
C ASP A 39 -17.51 11.28 21.35
N GLU A 40 -17.31 12.18 22.31
CA GLU A 40 -16.29 13.26 22.38
C GLU A 40 -14.82 12.78 22.20
N ARG A 41 -14.57 11.47 22.19
CA ARG A 41 -13.22 10.89 22.15
C ARG A 41 -12.70 10.51 20.77
N THR A 42 -13.43 10.85 19.70
CA THR A 42 -13.09 10.47 18.29
C THR A 42 -12.72 11.68 17.41
N TYR A 43 -12.49 12.86 17.99
CA TYR A 43 -12.49 14.13 17.24
C TYR A 43 -11.38 14.31 16.18
N LEU A 44 -10.16 13.77 16.36
CA LEU A 44 -9.06 14.07 15.42
C LEU A 44 -9.02 13.15 14.19
N LEU A 45 -9.31 11.86 14.33
CA LEU A 45 -9.38 10.95 13.18
C LEU A 45 -10.65 11.17 12.33
N GLN A 46 -11.67 11.82 12.90
CA GLN A 46 -12.90 12.24 12.22
C GLN A 46 -12.78 13.64 11.60
N ARG A 47 -11.86 14.51 12.08
CA ARG A 47 -11.56 15.82 11.48
C ARG A 47 -10.81 15.70 10.16
N ILE A 48 -10.06 14.62 9.96
CA ILE A 48 -9.47 14.22 8.67
C ILE A 48 -10.48 13.38 7.87
N ARG A 49 -11.76 13.79 7.87
CA ARG A 49 -12.80 13.18 7.05
C ARG A 49 -13.13 14.19 5.95
N PRO A 50 -12.79 13.91 4.68
CA PRO A 50 -13.19 14.80 3.62
C PRO A 50 -14.72 14.79 3.50
N SER A 51 -15.32 15.96 3.36
CA SER A 51 -16.75 16.06 3.04
C SER A 51 -17.01 15.53 1.62
N SER A 52 -18.23 15.10 1.32
CA SER A 52 -18.57 14.65 -0.04
C SER A 52 -18.30 15.72 -1.10
N GLU A 53 -18.46 17.00 -0.75
CA GLU A 53 -18.10 18.14 -1.62
C GLU A 53 -16.59 18.28 -1.85
N GLN A 54 -15.78 18.06 -0.79
CA GLN A 54 -14.33 18.06 -0.92
C GLN A 54 -13.85 16.90 -1.79
N VAL A 55 -14.40 15.71 -1.58
CA VAL A 55 -14.14 14.54 -2.43
C VAL A 55 -14.55 14.81 -3.87
N TYR A 56 -15.70 15.45 -4.10
CA TYR A 56 -16.16 15.82 -5.43
C TYR A 56 -15.17 16.78 -6.12
N SER A 57 -14.71 17.80 -5.41
CA SER A 57 -13.71 18.77 -5.89
C SER A 57 -12.36 18.11 -6.20
N TRP A 58 -11.96 17.12 -5.40
CA TRP A 58 -10.73 16.35 -5.61
C TRP A 58 -10.86 15.42 -6.81
N ALA A 59 -11.96 14.69 -6.90
CA ALA A 59 -12.21 13.71 -7.95
C ALA A 59 -12.48 14.33 -9.32
N LYS A 60 -13.01 15.55 -9.37
CA LYS A 60 -13.10 16.35 -10.60
C LYS A 60 -11.73 16.61 -11.23
N ILE A 61 -10.67 16.60 -10.43
CA ILE A 61 -9.28 16.72 -10.88
C ILE A 61 -8.60 15.38 -10.61
N PHE A 62 -8.86 14.39 -11.48
CA PHE A 62 -8.27 13.03 -11.41
C PHE A 62 -6.76 13.04 -11.12
N LEU A 63 -6.05 14.09 -11.58
CA LEU A 63 -4.64 14.34 -11.31
C LEU A 63 -4.30 14.48 -9.80
N LYS A 64 -5.20 15.04 -8.98
CA LYS A 64 -4.98 15.25 -7.54
C LYS A 64 -4.78 13.94 -6.78
N PHE A 65 -5.45 12.86 -7.18
CA PHE A 65 -5.30 11.56 -6.52
C PHE A 65 -3.96 10.88 -6.81
N ASN A 66 -3.32 11.19 -7.93
CA ASN A 66 -1.99 10.66 -8.25
C ASN A 66 -0.88 11.59 -7.76
N VAL A 67 -1.05 12.91 -7.95
CA VAL A 67 0.00 13.90 -7.66
C VAL A 67 0.18 14.14 -6.17
N PHE A 68 -0.90 14.28 -5.40
CA PHE A 68 -0.79 14.55 -3.96
C PHE A 68 -0.02 13.46 -3.20
N PRO A 69 -0.39 12.16 -3.27
CA PRO A 69 0.34 11.14 -2.53
C PRO A 69 1.80 11.04 -2.99
N VAL A 70 2.07 11.16 -4.30
CA VAL A 70 3.44 11.17 -4.81
C VAL A 70 4.21 12.36 -4.23
N ALA A 71 3.67 13.56 -4.26
CA ALA A 71 4.31 14.75 -3.71
C ALA A 71 4.65 14.63 -2.22
N VAL A 72 3.80 13.98 -1.42
CA VAL A 72 4.09 13.69 0.00
C VAL A 72 5.31 12.78 0.13
N VAL A 73 5.39 11.72 -0.68
CA VAL A 73 6.54 10.80 -0.69
C VAL A 73 7.80 11.50 -1.17
N LEU A 74 7.70 12.36 -2.19
CA LEU A 74 8.83 13.16 -2.68
C LEU A 74 9.36 14.11 -1.61
N ALA A 75 8.47 14.81 -0.90
CA ALA A 75 8.87 15.70 0.19
C ALA A 75 9.56 14.93 1.33
N TRP A 76 9.10 13.71 1.62
CA TRP A 76 9.74 12.83 2.60
C TRP A 76 11.12 12.34 2.14
N CYS A 77 11.27 11.91 0.89
CA CYS A 77 12.52 11.34 0.39
C CYS A 77 13.57 12.39 -0.05
N ALA A 78 13.16 13.63 -0.31
CA ALA A 78 14.06 14.71 -0.71
C ALA A 78 14.86 15.31 0.44
N ILE A 79 14.48 15.03 1.69
CA ILE A 79 15.18 15.58 2.85
C ILE A 79 16.56 14.93 2.95
N PRO A 80 17.64 15.72 3.01
CA PRO A 80 19.00 15.21 3.01
C PRO A 80 19.24 14.32 4.24
N VAL A 81 19.65 13.08 3.98
CA VAL A 81 20.09 12.16 5.03
C VAL A 81 21.47 12.65 5.51
N PRO A 82 21.67 12.90 6.81
CA PRO A 82 22.99 13.15 7.34
C PRO A 82 23.78 11.83 7.30
N TYR A 83 24.80 11.80 6.48
CA TYR A 83 25.76 10.70 6.39
C TYR A 83 27.19 11.21 6.49
N ASN A 84 28.07 10.37 7.04
CA ASN A 84 29.50 10.59 7.03
C ASN A 84 30.08 9.80 5.86
N ASP A 85 30.64 10.53 4.88
CA ASP A 85 31.45 9.94 3.83
C ASP A 85 32.93 10.04 4.24
N PRO A 86 33.67 8.93 4.38
CA PRO A 86 35.10 8.95 4.67
C PRO A 86 35.93 9.66 3.58
N TYR A 87 35.38 9.88 2.38
CA TYR A 87 36.06 10.49 1.23
C TYR A 87 35.57 11.91 0.87
N ASP A 88 34.55 12.43 1.55
CA ASP A 88 34.03 13.79 1.27
C ASP A 88 34.61 14.83 2.23
N ASP A 89 35.76 15.39 1.85
CA ASP A 89 36.43 16.51 2.54
C ASP A 89 35.65 17.85 2.39
N SER A 90 34.56 17.90 1.59
CA SER A 90 33.78 19.12 1.31
C SER A 90 32.59 19.34 2.24
N ASN A 91 32.26 18.36 3.07
CA ASN A 91 31.12 18.46 3.98
C ASN A 91 31.52 19.28 5.23
N ILE A 92 31.26 20.59 5.17
CA ILE A 92 31.59 21.60 6.20
C ILE A 92 30.97 21.26 7.57
N LEU A 93 29.91 20.44 7.58
CA LEU A 93 29.20 19.96 8.78
C LEU A 93 29.68 18.60 9.29
N SER A 94 30.66 17.97 8.63
CA SER A 94 31.21 16.71 9.11
C SER A 94 32.00 16.93 10.41
N VAL A 95 31.82 16.03 11.37
CA VAL A 95 32.56 16.04 12.64
C VAL A 95 34.07 16.02 12.40
N ASN A 96 34.50 15.37 11.31
CA ASN A 96 35.89 15.32 10.90
C ASN A 96 36.42 16.69 10.43
N TYR A 97 35.65 17.47 9.66
CA TYR A 97 36.04 18.84 9.28
C TYR A 97 36.16 19.74 10.51
N ILE A 98 35.19 19.66 11.44
CA ILE A 98 35.23 20.43 12.70
C ILE A 98 36.46 20.02 13.51
N LYS A 99 36.76 18.73 13.62
CA LYS A 99 37.92 18.20 14.35
C LYS A 99 39.26 18.60 13.70
N LYS A 100 39.34 18.61 12.36
CA LYS A 100 40.50 19.02 11.55
C LYS A 100 40.74 20.54 11.66
N SER A 101 39.66 21.33 11.70
CA SER A 101 39.67 22.78 11.95
C SER A 101 40.10 23.12 13.38
N LEU A 102 39.59 22.41 14.39
CA LEU A 102 39.91 22.64 15.81
C LEU A 102 41.33 22.20 16.19
N LEU A 103 41.88 21.18 15.52
CA LEU A 103 43.23 20.66 15.78
C LEU A 103 44.33 21.34 14.93
N GLY A 104 43.97 22.34 14.11
CA GLY A 104 44.96 23.17 13.41
C GLY A 104 45.88 22.42 12.43
N TYR A 105 45.43 21.30 11.87
CA TYR A 105 46.25 20.49 10.95
C TYR A 105 45.98 20.89 9.49
N TYR A 106 46.37 22.11 9.11
CA TYR A 106 46.54 22.48 7.70
C TYR A 106 47.99 22.21 7.31
N SER A 107 48.28 20.98 6.87
CA SER A 107 49.51 20.70 6.13
C SER A 107 49.24 20.94 4.66
N SER A 108 49.79 22.02 4.12
CA SER A 108 49.88 22.24 2.68
C SER A 108 50.90 21.26 2.12
N SER A 109 50.44 20.19 1.48
CA SER A 109 51.27 19.35 0.62
C SER A 109 50.77 19.50 -0.81
N ASN A 110 51.54 20.28 -1.58
CA ASN A 110 51.62 20.12 -3.03
C ASN A 110 52.15 18.70 -3.28
N ASP A 111 51.39 17.83 -3.92
CA ASP A 111 51.95 16.70 -4.65
C ASP A 111 51.11 16.39 -5.89
N THR A 112 51.78 16.58 -7.01
CA THR A 112 51.51 16.06 -8.35
C THR A 112 51.69 14.55 -8.39
N ASP A 113 50.92 13.89 -9.26
CA ASP A 113 51.05 12.49 -9.69
C ASP A 113 50.81 11.38 -8.65
N SER A 114 49.58 10.87 -8.66
CA SER A 114 49.34 9.42 -8.64
C SER A 114 47.98 9.13 -9.25
N SER A 115 47.98 8.53 -10.44
CA SER A 115 46.82 7.88 -11.05
C SER A 115 46.39 6.69 -10.17
N HIS A 116 45.56 6.96 -9.16
CA HIS A 116 44.75 5.96 -8.51
C HIS A 116 43.57 5.65 -9.43
N LEU A 117 43.67 4.51 -10.11
CA LEU A 117 42.54 3.79 -10.70
C LEU A 117 41.38 3.77 -9.68
N PRO A 118 40.13 4.09 -10.07
CA PRO A 118 38.99 3.98 -9.17
C PRO A 118 38.72 2.49 -8.97
N ASP A 119 39.19 1.96 -7.85
CA ASP A 119 38.81 0.62 -7.41
C ASP A 119 37.31 0.66 -7.04
N ASN A 120 36.56 -0.34 -7.49
CA ASN A 120 35.11 -0.48 -7.35
C ASN A 120 34.68 -0.83 -5.90
N SER A 121 35.33 -0.23 -4.91
CA SER A 121 35.23 -0.53 -3.49
C SER A 121 34.90 0.72 -2.67
N LEU A 122 34.00 1.59 -3.17
CA LEU A 122 33.41 2.69 -2.39
C LEU A 122 32.91 2.13 -1.05
N GLU A 123 33.61 2.47 0.03
CA GLU A 123 33.23 2.09 1.39
C GLU A 123 31.78 2.53 1.65
N PRO A 124 30.97 1.70 2.32
CA PRO A 124 29.55 1.97 2.49
C PRO A 124 29.34 3.23 3.34
N VAL A 125 28.70 4.24 2.73
CA VAL A 125 28.32 5.51 3.37
C VAL A 125 27.62 5.28 4.71
N GLU A 126 28.12 5.93 5.77
CA GLU A 126 27.59 5.75 7.14
C GLU A 126 26.46 6.74 7.42
N ILE A 127 25.25 6.23 7.58
CA ILE A 127 24.03 6.99 7.88
C ILE A 127 23.92 7.25 9.38
N ASN A 128 23.44 8.44 9.74
CA ASN A 128 23.05 8.72 11.12
C ASN A 128 21.81 7.90 11.54
N PHE A 129 22.00 7.02 12.52
CA PHE A 129 20.94 6.13 13.01
C PHE A 129 19.71 6.88 13.54
N TRP A 130 19.90 7.94 14.34
CA TRP A 130 18.79 8.66 14.97
C TRP A 130 17.92 9.39 13.96
N PHE A 131 18.55 10.00 12.95
CA PHE A 131 17.83 10.61 11.85
C PHE A 131 17.04 9.55 11.08
N PHE A 132 17.66 8.42 10.74
CA PHE A 132 16.96 7.32 10.08
C PHE A 132 15.75 6.84 10.91
N LEU A 133 15.94 6.59 12.21
CA LEU A 133 14.91 6.05 13.09
C LEU A 133 13.70 6.98 13.21
N PHE A 134 13.92 8.26 13.54
CA PHE A 134 12.83 9.19 13.80
C PHE A 134 12.21 9.76 12.52
N PHE A 135 13.04 10.05 11.52
CA PHE A 135 12.58 10.70 10.30
C PHE A 135 12.18 9.68 9.23
N TYR A 136 13.10 8.83 8.77
CA TYR A 136 12.80 7.88 7.70
C TYR A 136 11.83 6.80 8.18
N TYR A 137 12.27 5.96 9.12
CA TYR A 137 11.49 4.86 9.64
C TYR A 137 10.25 5.35 10.42
N GLY A 138 10.38 6.40 11.22
CA GLY A 138 9.30 6.94 12.03
C GLY A 138 8.12 7.48 11.21
N PHE A 139 8.36 8.26 10.15
CA PHE A 139 7.28 8.72 9.28
C PHE A 139 6.67 7.58 8.47
N TYR A 140 7.50 6.68 7.92
CA TYR A 140 7.01 5.49 7.20
C TYR A 140 6.08 4.65 8.09
N ASN A 141 6.50 4.34 9.32
CA ASN A 141 5.73 3.55 10.26
C ASN A 141 4.46 4.28 10.75
N ALA A 142 4.50 5.61 10.88
CA ALA A 142 3.32 6.42 11.18
C ALA A 142 2.27 6.29 10.06
N ILE A 143 2.67 6.46 8.79
CA ILE A 143 1.77 6.29 7.65
C ILE A 143 1.24 4.86 7.56
N ALA A 144 2.06 3.86 7.83
CA ALA A 144 1.66 2.46 7.88
C ALA A 144 0.57 2.20 8.94
N LEU A 145 0.74 2.73 10.15
CA LEU A 145 -0.25 2.62 11.23
C LEU A 145 -1.53 3.40 10.91
N LEU A 146 -1.41 4.55 10.24
CA LEU A 146 -2.56 5.33 9.76
C LEU A 146 -3.34 4.55 8.70
N MET A 147 -2.64 3.88 7.78
CA MET A 147 -3.25 3.03 6.74
C MET A 147 -4.12 1.94 7.37
N ILE A 148 -3.56 1.17 8.31
CA ILE A 148 -4.30 0.12 9.01
C ILE A 148 -5.49 0.70 9.76
N THR A 149 -5.29 1.79 10.49
CA THR A 149 -6.38 2.46 11.21
C THR A 149 -7.52 2.85 10.28
N LYS A 150 -7.22 3.31 9.06
CA LYS A 150 -8.24 3.66 8.07
C LYS A 150 -8.91 2.45 7.42
N ILE A 151 -8.20 1.33 7.26
CA ILE A 151 -8.82 0.06 6.85
C ILE A 151 -9.82 -0.43 7.91
N PHE A 152 -9.48 -0.31 9.20
CA PHE A 152 -10.40 -0.59 10.32
C PHE A 152 -11.61 0.37 10.33
N ASP A 153 -11.40 1.66 10.03
CA ASP A 153 -12.49 2.63 9.87
C ASP A 153 -13.44 2.25 8.72
N LEU A 154 -12.93 1.69 7.62
CA LEU A 154 -13.76 1.17 6.50
C LEU A 154 -14.53 -0.09 6.87
N TYR A 155 -13.93 -0.95 7.69
CA TYR A 155 -14.64 -2.09 8.30
C TYR A 155 -15.62 -1.65 9.41
N SER A 156 -15.65 -0.36 9.76
CA SER A 156 -16.48 0.22 10.83
C SER A 156 -16.18 -0.37 12.21
N LEU A 157 -14.91 -0.65 12.49
CA LEU A 157 -14.45 -1.20 13.77
C LEU A 157 -13.35 -0.32 14.37
N ASN A 158 -13.59 0.19 15.58
CA ASN A 158 -12.55 0.85 16.36
C ASN A 158 -11.70 -0.22 17.06
N TRP A 159 -10.41 -0.25 16.76
CA TRP A 159 -9.50 -1.27 17.30
C TRP A 159 -8.90 -0.90 18.66
N TRP A 160 -8.93 0.38 19.07
CA TRP A 160 -8.40 0.83 20.36
C TRP A 160 -9.44 0.75 21.49
N PRO A 161 -9.00 0.55 22.75
CA PRO A 161 -9.91 0.56 23.89
C PRO A 161 -10.38 1.98 24.22
N LYS A 162 -11.65 2.12 24.66
CA LYS A 162 -12.32 3.41 24.88
C LYS A 162 -11.64 4.33 25.91
N TRP A 163 -10.95 3.74 26.88
CA TRP A 163 -10.24 4.50 27.91
C TRP A 163 -8.96 5.14 27.39
N LEU A 164 -8.36 4.55 26.34
CA LEU A 164 -7.07 4.95 25.80
C LEU A 164 -7.22 6.09 24.79
N GLY A 165 -8.33 6.15 24.04
CA GLY A 165 -8.54 7.13 22.97
C GLY A 165 -7.69 6.85 21.72
N GLY A 166 -8.20 7.23 20.54
CA GLY A 166 -7.58 6.83 19.26
C GLY A 166 -6.20 7.47 19.02
N LEU A 167 -6.06 8.77 19.30
CA LEU A 167 -4.79 9.47 19.10
C LEU A 167 -3.69 8.94 20.04
N PHE A 168 -4.01 8.77 21.31
CA PHE A 168 -3.04 8.30 22.29
C PHE A 168 -2.65 6.84 22.02
N ALA A 169 -3.61 5.97 21.67
CA ALA A 169 -3.29 4.62 21.22
C ALA A 169 -2.33 4.65 20.02
N TYR A 170 -2.64 5.44 18.98
CA TYR A 170 -1.79 5.62 17.81
C TYR A 170 -0.37 6.06 18.19
N CYS A 171 -0.23 7.10 19.02
CA CYS A 171 1.08 7.59 19.48
C CYS A 171 1.84 6.55 20.29
N VAL A 172 1.16 5.76 21.14
CA VAL A 172 1.78 4.70 21.94
C VAL A 172 2.33 3.58 21.06
N PHE A 173 1.54 3.08 20.10
CA PHE A 173 2.01 2.01 19.20
C PHE A 173 3.14 2.50 18.28
N TRP A 174 3.05 3.74 17.80
CA TRP A 174 4.13 4.36 17.04
C TRP A 174 5.42 4.48 17.87
N ALA A 175 5.33 5.03 19.09
CA ALA A 175 6.48 5.17 19.99
C ALA A 175 7.06 3.82 20.43
N MET A 176 6.22 2.81 20.66
CA MET A 176 6.64 1.45 20.98
C MET A 176 7.45 0.84 19.83
N SER A 177 7.03 1.03 18.58
CA SER A 177 7.77 0.57 17.41
C SER A 177 9.15 1.23 17.32
N LEU A 178 9.23 2.55 17.57
CA LEU A 178 10.51 3.26 17.62
C LEU A 178 11.41 2.75 18.73
N PHE A 179 10.84 2.50 19.92
CA PHE A 179 11.57 1.95 21.05
C PHE A 179 12.15 0.57 20.73
N VAL A 180 11.39 -0.31 20.07
CA VAL A 180 11.92 -1.60 19.60
C VAL A 180 13.04 -1.40 18.57
N GLY A 181 12.93 -0.41 17.68
CA GLY A 181 14.01 -0.02 16.77
C GLY A 181 15.30 0.39 17.50
N VAL A 182 15.19 1.12 18.61
CA VAL A 182 16.34 1.45 19.48
C VAL A 182 16.95 0.20 20.10
N LEU A 183 16.13 -0.75 20.56
CA LEU A 183 16.62 -2.02 21.11
C LEU A 183 17.37 -2.84 20.04
N ILE A 184 16.85 -2.89 18.81
CA ILE A 184 17.52 -3.59 17.70
C ILE A 184 18.92 -3.04 17.47
N TYR A 185 19.06 -1.71 17.39
CA TYR A 185 20.35 -1.04 17.21
C TYR A 185 21.36 -1.34 18.32
N PHE A 186 20.93 -1.38 19.58
CA PHE A 186 21.84 -1.63 20.70
C PHE A 186 22.16 -3.11 20.95
N PHE A 187 21.30 -4.05 20.55
CA PHE A 187 21.40 -5.44 21.02
C PHE A 187 21.56 -6.51 19.94
N THR A 188 21.09 -6.32 18.70
CA THR A 188 20.90 -7.48 17.79
C THR A 188 21.77 -7.49 16.54
N GLY A 189 22.42 -6.38 16.16
CA GLY A 189 23.23 -6.32 14.93
C GLY A 189 22.41 -6.41 13.64
N LEU A 190 21.08 -6.52 13.76
CA LEU A 190 20.12 -6.66 12.66
C LEU A 190 19.78 -5.33 12.01
N GLU A 191 20.28 -4.20 12.54
CA GLU A 191 19.98 -2.86 12.04
C GLU A 191 20.36 -2.67 10.56
N LYS A 192 21.34 -3.44 10.06
CA LYS A 192 21.85 -3.36 8.69
C LYS A 192 20.89 -3.88 7.63
N PHE A 193 19.94 -4.74 8.00
CA PHE A 193 19.02 -5.35 7.04
C PHE A 193 17.73 -4.53 6.94
N THR A 194 17.41 -4.05 5.73
CA THR A 194 16.14 -3.36 5.45
C THR A 194 14.93 -4.20 5.83
N LEU A 195 15.00 -5.51 5.59
CA LEU A 195 13.97 -6.49 5.95
C LEU A 195 13.63 -6.48 7.45
N THR A 196 14.59 -6.18 8.34
CA THR A 196 14.32 -6.06 9.78
C THR A 196 13.37 -4.90 10.09
N TRP A 197 13.54 -3.77 9.42
CA TRP A 197 12.69 -2.59 9.60
C TRP A 197 11.30 -2.78 9.00
N VAL A 198 11.22 -3.40 7.83
CA VAL A 198 9.95 -3.80 7.19
C VAL A 198 9.20 -4.79 8.08
N LEU A 199 9.89 -5.80 8.62
CA LEU A 199 9.28 -6.78 9.54
C LEU A 199 8.79 -6.11 10.83
N LEU A 200 9.54 -5.14 11.36
CA LEU A 200 9.12 -4.38 12.52
C LEU A 200 7.84 -3.58 12.23
N THR A 201 7.76 -2.91 11.08
CA THR A 201 6.54 -2.20 10.65
C THR A 201 5.37 -3.17 10.47
N PHE A 202 5.59 -4.35 9.88
CA PHE A 202 4.57 -5.39 9.79
C PHE A 202 4.05 -5.80 11.17
N MET A 203 4.92 -6.00 12.16
CA MET A 203 4.51 -6.32 13.52
C MET A 203 3.66 -5.20 14.11
N THR A 204 4.07 -3.94 13.92
CA THR A 204 3.33 -2.76 14.38
C THR A 204 1.96 -2.63 13.71
N MET A 205 1.86 -2.92 12.41
CA MET A 205 0.60 -2.93 11.65
C MET A 205 -0.35 -4.06 12.07
N ASN A 206 0.18 -5.17 12.60
CA ASN A 206 -0.61 -6.27 13.15
C ASN A 206 -1.06 -6.01 14.60
N MET A 207 -0.45 -5.07 15.33
CA MET A 207 -0.87 -4.75 16.71
C MET A 207 -2.34 -4.31 16.79
N PRO A 208 -2.85 -3.39 15.94
CA PRO A 208 -4.28 -3.09 15.88
C PRO A 208 -5.18 -4.33 15.73
N LEU A 209 -4.75 -5.28 14.90
CA LEU A 209 -5.47 -6.53 14.66
C LEU A 209 -5.47 -7.43 15.89
N LEU A 210 -4.33 -7.57 16.57
CA LEU A 210 -4.23 -8.32 17.83
C LEU A 210 -5.05 -7.68 18.94
N VAL A 211 -5.01 -6.35 19.08
CA VAL A 211 -5.81 -5.62 20.07
C VAL A 211 -7.29 -5.77 19.76
N ALA A 212 -7.73 -5.58 18.51
CA ALA A 212 -9.12 -5.78 18.12
C ALA A 212 -9.59 -7.21 18.43
N PHE A 213 -8.77 -8.21 18.13
CA PHE A 213 -9.04 -9.60 18.44
C PHE A 213 -9.17 -9.86 19.96
N ILE A 214 -8.24 -9.35 20.77
CA ILE A 214 -8.28 -9.46 22.23
C ILE A 214 -9.50 -8.73 22.80
N VAL A 215 -9.80 -7.52 22.31
CA VAL A 215 -10.94 -6.72 22.75
C VAL A 215 -12.23 -7.47 22.47
N ILE A 216 -12.43 -8.01 21.26
CA ILE A 216 -13.63 -8.76 20.90
C ILE A 216 -13.74 -10.06 21.71
N ARG A 217 -12.61 -10.76 21.95
CA ARG A 217 -12.58 -11.99 22.75
C ARG A 217 -12.84 -11.74 24.24
N SER A 218 -12.28 -10.66 24.80
CA SER A 218 -12.48 -10.26 26.19
C SER A 218 -13.91 -9.79 26.45
N GLN A 219 -14.55 -9.17 25.45
CA GLN A 219 -15.95 -8.76 25.50
C GLN A 219 -16.95 -9.92 25.41
N ASN A 220 -16.46 -11.16 25.38
CA ASN A 220 -17.20 -12.42 25.49
C ASN A 220 -18.73 -12.20 25.61
N ARG A 221 -19.39 -12.23 24.44
CA ARG A 221 -20.84 -12.27 24.23
C ARG A 221 -21.49 -13.54 24.83
N ASN A 222 -20.89 -14.12 25.87
CA ASN A 222 -21.45 -15.16 26.72
C ASN A 222 -22.14 -14.58 27.97
N THR A 223 -22.17 -13.26 28.13
CA THR A 223 -22.91 -12.62 29.22
C THR A 223 -24.36 -12.39 28.79
N TYR A 224 -25.21 -13.38 29.11
CA TYR A 224 -26.65 -13.25 29.28
C TYR A 224 -27.45 -12.73 28.07
N ARG A 225 -27.75 -13.61 27.09
CA ARG A 225 -29.17 -13.66 26.68
C ARG A 225 -29.91 -14.14 27.92
N HIS A 226 -30.92 -13.38 28.38
CA HIS A 226 -31.78 -13.71 29.52
C HIS A 226 -31.90 -15.22 29.69
N SER A 227 -31.63 -15.73 30.89
CA SER A 227 -31.76 -17.15 31.22
C SER A 227 -33.08 -17.66 30.65
N LEU A 228 -33.00 -18.39 29.53
CA LEU A 228 -34.15 -18.98 28.88
C LEU A 228 -34.89 -19.79 29.94
N THR A 229 -36.21 -19.66 29.98
CA THR A 229 -37.04 -20.47 30.88
C THR A 229 -36.74 -21.96 30.65
N LEU A 230 -36.95 -22.81 31.67
CA LEU A 230 -36.63 -24.25 31.60
C LEU A 230 -37.21 -24.92 30.33
N HIS A 231 -38.39 -24.47 29.89
CA HIS A 231 -39.04 -24.92 28.66
C HIS A 231 -38.38 -24.42 27.37
N GLN A 232 -37.84 -23.20 27.33
CA GLN A 232 -37.10 -22.71 26.16
C GLN A 232 -35.73 -23.38 26.03
N LYS A 233 -35.10 -23.77 27.15
CA LYS A 233 -33.84 -24.53 27.11
C LYS A 233 -34.02 -25.87 26.40
N THR A 234 -35.01 -26.68 26.76
CA THR A 234 -35.19 -28.02 26.16
C THR A 234 -35.43 -28.00 24.64
N PHE A 235 -36.02 -26.94 24.08
CA PHE A 235 -36.27 -26.83 22.64
C PHE A 235 -35.17 -26.06 21.88
N LEU A 236 -34.59 -25.00 22.47
CA LEU A 236 -33.54 -24.23 21.81
C LEU A 236 -32.12 -24.77 22.08
N GLU A 237 -31.88 -25.66 23.05
CA GLU A 237 -30.52 -26.18 23.34
C GLU A 237 -29.86 -26.79 22.11
N ARG A 238 -30.62 -27.57 21.32
CA ARG A 238 -30.15 -28.17 20.07
C ARG A 238 -29.88 -27.16 18.96
N GLN A 239 -30.55 -25.99 18.97
CA GLN A 239 -30.35 -24.92 17.98
C GLN A 239 -29.32 -23.87 18.43
N LEU A 240 -29.03 -23.79 19.73
CA LEU A 240 -28.12 -22.82 20.35
C LEU A 240 -26.73 -23.40 20.66
N GLN A 241 -26.45 -24.66 20.33
CA GLN A 241 -25.10 -25.21 20.40
C GLN A 241 -24.12 -24.32 19.62
N TYR A 242 -23.30 -23.58 20.37
CA TYR A 242 -22.07 -22.93 19.92
C TYR A 242 -22.13 -22.20 18.56
N ARG A 243 -23.24 -21.53 18.25
CA ARG A 243 -23.33 -20.75 17.01
C ARG A 243 -22.53 -19.47 17.17
N ILE A 244 -21.27 -19.51 16.75
CA ILE A 244 -20.40 -18.35 16.62
C ILE A 244 -21.19 -17.26 15.87
N PRO A 245 -21.35 -16.04 16.42
CA PRO A 245 -22.11 -14.98 15.77
C PRO A 245 -21.58 -14.72 14.35
N SER A 246 -22.48 -14.58 13.37
CA SER A 246 -22.13 -14.29 11.97
C SER A 246 -21.17 -13.08 11.86
N SER A 247 -21.38 -12.05 12.67
CA SER A 247 -20.47 -10.88 12.75
C SER A 247 -19.05 -11.23 13.19
N TYR A 248 -18.87 -12.17 14.13
CA TYR A 248 -17.54 -12.63 14.54
C TYR A 248 -16.87 -13.45 13.44
N VAL A 249 -17.61 -14.28 12.72
CA VAL A 249 -17.07 -15.02 11.57
C VAL A 249 -16.62 -14.05 10.46
N ARG A 250 -17.42 -13.01 10.15
CA ARG A 250 -17.03 -11.96 9.19
C ARG A 250 -15.76 -11.23 9.63
N PHE A 251 -15.63 -10.96 10.93
CA PHE A 251 -14.43 -10.32 11.49
C PHE A 251 -13.20 -11.22 11.37
N LEU A 252 -13.32 -12.52 11.65
CA LEU A 252 -12.19 -13.46 11.45
C LEU A 252 -11.76 -13.51 9.99
N TRP A 253 -12.69 -13.55 9.04
CA TRP A 253 -12.36 -13.48 7.61
C TRP A 253 -11.67 -12.17 7.24
N PHE A 254 -12.13 -11.04 7.80
CA PHE A 254 -11.46 -9.75 7.65
C PHE A 254 -10.01 -9.79 8.19
N CYS A 255 -9.80 -10.37 9.37
CA CYS A 255 -8.46 -10.53 9.94
C CYS A 255 -7.56 -11.41 9.07
N THR A 256 -8.08 -12.55 8.57
CA THR A 256 -7.34 -13.43 7.66
C THR A 256 -6.96 -12.70 6.38
N THR A 257 -7.88 -11.93 5.79
CA THR A 257 -7.60 -11.12 4.60
C THR A 257 -6.52 -10.07 4.89
N LEU A 258 -6.64 -9.33 6.00
CA LEU A 258 -5.65 -8.32 6.36
C LEU A 258 -4.27 -8.94 6.58
N PHE A 259 -4.20 -10.09 7.25
CA PHE A 259 -2.96 -10.84 7.42
C PHE A 259 -2.37 -11.29 6.07
N LEU A 260 -3.18 -11.83 5.16
CA LEU A 260 -2.72 -12.25 3.82
C LEU A 260 -2.13 -11.08 3.04
N VAL A 261 -2.82 -9.93 3.03
CA VAL A 261 -2.37 -8.70 2.36
C VAL A 261 -1.05 -8.20 2.95
N MET A 262 -0.93 -8.22 4.28
CA MET A 262 0.30 -7.85 4.98
C MET A 262 1.42 -8.88 4.80
N ALA A 263 1.10 -10.16 4.60
CA ALA A 263 2.11 -11.20 4.34
C ALA A 263 2.63 -11.13 2.90
N ALA A 264 1.76 -10.83 1.94
CA ALA A 264 2.14 -10.60 0.54
C ALA A 264 3.23 -9.54 0.42
N PHE A 265 3.15 -8.52 1.28
CA PHE A 265 4.14 -7.45 1.39
C PHE A 265 5.51 -7.93 1.83
N ILE A 266 5.62 -8.64 2.97
CA ILE A 266 6.91 -9.19 3.43
C ILE A 266 7.49 -10.14 2.39
N ILE A 267 6.65 -10.98 1.79
CA ILE A 267 7.10 -11.94 0.79
C ILE A 267 7.66 -11.19 -0.42
N GLY A 268 7.03 -10.10 -0.86
CA GLY A 268 7.53 -9.25 -1.95
C GLY A 268 8.88 -8.63 -1.63
N GLU A 269 9.06 -8.13 -0.41
CA GLU A 269 10.33 -7.56 0.04
C GLU A 269 11.44 -8.61 0.16
N ALA A 270 11.13 -9.77 0.74
CA ALA A 270 12.06 -10.90 0.77
C ALA A 270 12.44 -11.34 -0.66
N TYR A 271 11.47 -11.34 -1.57
CA TYR A 271 11.68 -11.64 -2.98
C TYR A 271 12.56 -10.59 -3.67
N ALA A 272 12.37 -9.30 -3.40
CA ALA A 272 13.23 -8.24 -3.92
C ALA A 272 14.67 -8.38 -3.39
N HIS A 273 14.84 -8.70 -2.11
CA HIS A 273 16.14 -8.90 -1.51
C HIS A 273 16.91 -10.06 -2.16
N VAL A 274 16.24 -11.20 -2.39
CA VAL A 274 16.83 -12.36 -3.09
C VAL A 274 17.27 -11.95 -4.51
N PHE A 275 16.45 -11.18 -5.23
CA PHE A 275 16.77 -10.72 -6.58
C PHE A 275 18.04 -9.84 -6.63
N ILE A 276 18.24 -9.00 -5.63
CA ILE A 276 19.39 -8.10 -5.56
C ILE A 276 20.66 -8.87 -5.18
N VAL A 277 20.55 -9.88 -4.31
CA VAL A 277 21.70 -10.65 -3.81
C VAL A 277 22.19 -11.71 -4.79
N SER A 278 21.31 -12.28 -5.63
CA SER A 278 21.64 -13.39 -6.53
C SER A 278 22.20 -12.90 -7.89
N PRO A 279 23.51 -13.00 -8.16
CA PRO A 279 24.14 -12.42 -9.36
C PRO A 279 23.71 -13.08 -10.67
N GLU A 280 23.32 -14.36 -10.62
CA GLU A 280 22.88 -15.15 -11.77
C GLU A 280 21.50 -14.72 -12.29
N THR A 281 20.70 -14.03 -11.47
CA THR A 281 19.35 -13.59 -11.85
C THR A 281 19.33 -12.35 -12.74
N HIS A 282 20.51 -11.78 -13.05
CA HIS A 282 20.66 -10.63 -13.95
C HIS A 282 20.75 -11.02 -15.44
N SER A 283 20.59 -12.30 -15.77
CA SER A 283 20.36 -12.76 -17.14
C SER A 283 18.95 -12.35 -17.59
N GLY A 284 18.77 -11.93 -18.84
CA GLY A 284 17.50 -11.34 -19.30
C GLY A 284 16.28 -12.28 -19.20
N ILE A 285 16.49 -13.58 -19.39
CA ILE A 285 15.41 -14.59 -19.30
C ILE A 285 15.13 -14.95 -17.84
N ASP A 286 16.16 -15.09 -17.01
CA ASP A 286 15.98 -15.43 -15.59
C ASP A 286 15.32 -14.27 -14.84
N ALA A 287 15.72 -13.03 -15.12
CA ALA A 287 15.05 -11.83 -14.59
C ALA A 287 13.58 -11.77 -14.99
N PHE A 288 13.25 -12.13 -16.23
CA PHE A 288 11.88 -12.19 -16.73
C PHE A 288 11.05 -13.24 -15.98
N ILE A 289 11.53 -14.48 -15.91
CA ILE A 289 10.83 -15.59 -15.22
C ILE A 289 10.62 -15.24 -13.75
N TYR A 290 11.65 -14.70 -13.11
CA TYR A 290 11.60 -14.26 -11.72
C TYR A 290 10.46 -13.25 -11.53
N VAL A 291 10.52 -12.10 -12.20
CA VAL A 291 9.50 -11.06 -12.03
C VAL A 291 8.10 -11.56 -12.39
N TYR A 292 7.90 -12.27 -13.50
CA TYR A 292 6.58 -12.75 -13.88
C TYR A 292 6.03 -13.82 -12.92
N SER A 293 6.87 -14.63 -12.28
CA SER A 293 6.44 -15.56 -11.22
C SER A 293 5.89 -14.81 -9.99
N TRP A 294 6.50 -13.67 -9.64
CA TRP A 294 6.00 -12.79 -8.60
C TRP A 294 4.70 -12.09 -9.01
N LEU A 295 4.62 -11.56 -10.22
CA LEU A 295 3.38 -10.93 -10.72
C LEU A 295 2.22 -11.93 -10.73
N ALA A 296 2.46 -13.18 -11.13
CA ALA A 296 1.48 -14.25 -11.04
C ALA A 296 1.03 -14.51 -9.59
N THR A 297 1.98 -14.53 -8.65
CA THR A 297 1.68 -14.66 -7.22
C THR A 297 0.80 -13.52 -6.71
N VAL A 298 1.12 -12.27 -7.07
CA VAL A 298 0.31 -11.08 -6.71
C VAL A 298 -1.11 -11.19 -7.25
N TYR A 299 -1.29 -11.62 -8.51
CA TYR A 299 -2.64 -11.81 -9.09
C TYR A 299 -3.44 -12.93 -8.40
N ILE A 300 -2.78 -14.03 -8.01
CA ILE A 300 -3.42 -15.10 -7.26
C ILE A 300 -3.87 -14.58 -5.88
N LEU A 301 -3.00 -13.87 -5.17
CA LEU A 301 -3.31 -13.29 -3.85
C LEU A 301 -4.43 -12.25 -3.94
N ASP A 302 -4.44 -11.42 -4.98
CA ASP A 302 -5.51 -10.47 -5.28
C ASP A 302 -6.85 -11.19 -5.51
N THR A 303 -6.86 -12.24 -6.35
CA THR A 303 -8.07 -13.04 -6.65
C THR A 303 -8.62 -13.72 -5.40
N VAL A 304 -7.75 -14.34 -4.59
CA VAL A 304 -8.13 -14.99 -3.32
C VAL A 304 -8.68 -13.95 -2.34
N THR A 305 -8.04 -12.80 -2.22
CA THR A 305 -8.47 -11.71 -1.34
C THR A 305 -9.82 -11.14 -1.77
N GLU A 306 -9.98 -10.86 -3.06
CA GLU A 306 -11.22 -10.37 -3.64
C GLU A 306 -12.38 -11.35 -3.37
N TYR A 307 -12.14 -12.65 -3.56
CA TYR A 307 -13.12 -13.70 -3.27
C TYR A 307 -13.52 -13.73 -1.78
N ILE A 308 -12.56 -13.65 -0.85
CA ILE A 308 -12.84 -13.67 0.59
C ILE A 308 -13.65 -12.44 1.00
N ILE A 309 -13.24 -11.24 0.54
CA ILE A 309 -13.92 -9.99 0.89
C ILE A 309 -15.35 -10.00 0.35
N GLU A 310 -15.52 -10.44 -0.88
CA GLU A 310 -16.82 -10.42 -1.55
C GLU A 310 -17.80 -11.41 -0.92
N THR A 311 -17.38 -12.66 -0.72
CA THR A 311 -18.29 -13.73 -0.24
C THR A 311 -18.47 -13.73 1.27
N ARG A 312 -17.41 -13.44 2.03
CA ARG A 312 -17.40 -13.57 3.50
C ARG A 312 -17.56 -12.23 4.20
N VAL A 313 -16.81 -11.21 3.81
CA VAL A 313 -16.82 -9.91 4.51
C VAL A 313 -17.97 -9.02 4.04
N LYS A 314 -18.34 -9.10 2.75
CA LYS A 314 -19.41 -8.34 2.09
C LYS A 314 -19.25 -6.82 2.25
N SER A 315 -18.03 -6.30 2.05
CA SER A 315 -17.75 -4.87 2.14
C SER A 315 -17.22 -4.30 0.82
N TYR A 316 -18.02 -3.44 0.20
CA TYR A 316 -17.70 -2.80 -1.08
C TYR A 316 -16.48 -1.86 -1.00
N PRO A 317 -16.38 -0.92 -0.03
CA PRO A 317 -15.23 -0.03 0.07
C PRO A 317 -13.92 -0.78 0.34
N LEU A 318 -14.02 -1.90 1.08
CA LEU A 318 -12.88 -2.73 1.42
C LEU A 318 -12.33 -3.48 0.19
N GLN A 319 -13.23 -4.01 -0.65
CA GLN A 319 -12.86 -4.64 -1.93
C GLN A 319 -12.10 -3.64 -2.82
N PHE A 320 -12.55 -2.38 -2.87
CA PHE A 320 -11.91 -1.33 -3.65
C PHE A 320 -10.48 -1.05 -3.17
N VAL A 321 -10.28 -0.83 -1.87
CA VAL A 321 -8.95 -0.47 -1.33
C VAL A 321 -7.95 -1.62 -1.38
N PHE A 322 -8.37 -2.86 -1.16
CA PHE A 322 -7.46 -4.01 -1.29
C PHE A 322 -7.08 -4.26 -2.76
N LYS A 323 -8.02 -4.08 -3.69
CA LYS A 323 -7.70 -4.12 -5.12
C LYS A 323 -6.67 -3.06 -5.51
N LEU A 324 -6.80 -1.85 -4.96
CA LEU A 324 -5.81 -0.78 -5.15
C LEU A 324 -4.45 -1.19 -4.60
N TYR A 325 -4.41 -1.76 -3.40
CA TYR A 325 -3.18 -2.21 -2.76
C TYR A 325 -2.41 -3.23 -3.61
N PHE A 326 -3.09 -4.28 -4.10
CA PHE A 326 -2.44 -5.27 -4.98
C PHE A 326 -2.01 -4.68 -6.33
N PHE A 327 -2.79 -3.77 -6.93
CA PHE A 327 -2.35 -3.08 -8.14
C PHE A 327 -1.13 -2.17 -7.89
N MET A 328 -1.05 -1.50 -6.74
CA MET A 328 0.13 -0.71 -6.37
C MET A 328 1.37 -1.60 -6.25
N ILE A 329 1.27 -2.74 -5.56
CA ILE A 329 2.36 -3.73 -5.47
C ILE A 329 2.73 -4.26 -6.86
N TYR A 330 1.75 -4.65 -7.67
CA TYR A 330 2.00 -5.13 -9.03
C TYR A 330 2.82 -4.10 -9.83
N PHE A 331 2.37 -2.85 -9.87
CA PHE A 331 3.01 -1.84 -10.71
C PHE A 331 4.37 -1.40 -10.18
N ILE A 332 4.58 -1.36 -8.86
CA ILE A 332 5.87 -0.93 -8.31
C ILE A 332 6.99 -1.94 -8.64
N PHE A 333 6.70 -3.24 -8.54
CA PHE A 333 7.64 -4.29 -8.98
C PHE A 333 7.83 -4.28 -10.50
N TYR A 334 6.76 -4.03 -11.25
CA TYR A 334 6.83 -3.88 -12.70
C TYR A 334 7.70 -2.68 -13.12
N ARG A 335 7.67 -1.54 -12.41
CA ARG A 335 8.56 -0.39 -12.68
C ARG A 335 10.02 -0.69 -12.40
N ASN A 336 10.30 -1.42 -11.33
CA ASN A 336 11.68 -1.78 -10.99
C ASN A 336 12.33 -2.74 -11.99
N LEU A 337 11.53 -3.52 -12.73
CA LEU A 337 12.03 -4.28 -13.87
C LEU A 337 12.57 -3.33 -14.95
N PHE A 338 11.85 -2.24 -15.24
CA PHE A 338 12.26 -1.26 -16.25
C PHE A 338 13.52 -0.49 -15.89
N ALA A 339 13.90 -0.34 -14.62
CA ALA A 339 15.18 0.32 -14.32
C ALA A 339 16.40 -0.57 -14.67
N ARG A 340 16.20 -1.89 -14.84
CA ARG A 340 17.29 -2.88 -14.97
C ARG A 340 17.27 -3.67 -16.28
N LEU A 341 16.40 -3.33 -17.22
CA LEU A 341 16.43 -3.93 -18.55
C LEU A 341 17.64 -3.41 -19.33
N ARG A 342 18.44 -4.33 -19.86
CA ARG A 342 19.72 -4.02 -20.50
C ARG A 342 19.61 -3.69 -21.99
N ASP A 343 18.46 -3.99 -22.62
CA ASP A 343 18.27 -3.89 -24.06
C ASP A 343 16.97 -3.17 -24.44
N ARG A 344 17.07 -2.24 -25.40
CA ARG A 344 15.98 -1.39 -25.91
C ARG A 344 14.87 -2.21 -26.56
N GLU A 345 15.20 -3.33 -27.20
CA GLU A 345 14.20 -4.19 -27.85
C GLU A 345 13.26 -4.85 -26.84
N GLN A 346 13.78 -5.23 -25.66
CA GLN A 346 12.99 -5.82 -24.59
C GLN A 346 11.96 -4.84 -24.02
N TYR A 347 12.32 -3.55 -23.89
CA TYR A 347 11.37 -2.51 -23.48
C TYR A 347 10.20 -2.39 -24.46
N ILE A 348 10.48 -2.35 -25.76
CA ILE A 348 9.46 -2.19 -26.79
C ILE A 348 8.51 -3.38 -26.79
N LEU A 349 9.05 -4.61 -26.73
CA LEU A 349 8.26 -5.83 -26.72
C LEU A 349 7.33 -5.89 -25.50
N ILE A 350 7.87 -5.68 -24.30
CA ILE A 350 7.10 -5.71 -23.05
C ILE A 350 6.02 -4.63 -23.07
N GLN A 351 6.35 -3.43 -23.54
CA GLN A 351 5.39 -2.33 -23.58
C GLN A 351 4.29 -2.55 -24.61
N ALA A 352 4.63 -3.07 -25.79
CA ALA A 352 3.66 -3.42 -26.81
C ALA A 352 2.72 -4.52 -26.31
N ALA A 353 3.26 -5.57 -25.67
CA ALA A 353 2.47 -6.64 -25.08
C ALA A 353 1.54 -6.11 -23.98
N SER A 354 2.04 -5.27 -23.07
CA SER A 354 1.24 -4.65 -22.01
C SER A 354 0.12 -3.76 -22.55
N SER A 355 0.43 -2.92 -23.55
CA SER A 355 -0.54 -2.02 -24.19
C SER A 355 -1.61 -2.79 -24.96
N LEU A 356 -1.24 -3.84 -25.70
CA LEU A 356 -2.17 -4.71 -26.41
C LEU A 356 -3.06 -5.49 -25.43
N TRP A 357 -2.48 -6.00 -24.34
CA TRP A 357 -3.24 -6.65 -23.28
C TRP A 357 -4.31 -5.70 -22.73
N VAL A 358 -3.96 -4.45 -22.41
CA VAL A 358 -4.92 -3.47 -21.91
C VAL A 358 -6.03 -3.17 -22.93
N CYS A 359 -5.66 -2.91 -24.18
CA CYS A 359 -6.62 -2.54 -25.23
C CYS A 359 -7.55 -3.68 -25.68
N ILE A 360 -7.13 -4.94 -25.54
CA ILE A 360 -7.88 -6.10 -26.04
C ILE A 360 -8.53 -6.87 -24.89
N PHE A 361 -7.75 -7.26 -23.89
CA PHE A 361 -8.22 -8.16 -22.83
C PHE A 361 -9.28 -7.50 -21.94
N TYR A 362 -9.08 -6.24 -21.52
CA TYR A 362 -10.04 -5.56 -20.64
C TYR A 362 -11.42 -5.36 -21.31
N PRO A 363 -11.52 -4.91 -22.58
CA PRO A 363 -12.79 -4.91 -23.30
C PRO A 363 -13.38 -6.30 -23.49
N LEU A 364 -12.55 -7.29 -23.80
CA LEU A 364 -13.01 -8.67 -23.98
C LEU A 364 -13.65 -9.22 -22.70
N CYS A 365 -13.03 -8.99 -21.54
CA CYS A 365 -13.56 -9.41 -20.24
C CYS A 365 -14.94 -8.83 -19.94
N MET A 366 -15.22 -7.61 -20.43
CA MET A 366 -16.51 -6.95 -20.20
C MET A 366 -17.64 -7.49 -21.10
N THR A 367 -17.34 -8.38 -22.05
CA THR A 367 -18.34 -8.94 -22.95
C THR A 367 -19.29 -9.91 -22.25
N ARG A 368 -20.54 -9.93 -22.74
CA ARG A 368 -21.57 -10.87 -22.26
C ARG A 368 -21.18 -12.34 -22.42
N LYS A 369 -20.37 -12.68 -23.44
CA LYS A 369 -19.89 -14.04 -23.66
C LYS A 369 -18.93 -14.52 -22.57
N VAL A 370 -18.03 -13.64 -22.11
CA VAL A 370 -17.16 -13.95 -20.99
C VAL A 370 -17.97 -14.06 -19.69
N HIS A 371 -18.96 -13.19 -19.48
CA HIS A 371 -19.87 -13.31 -18.34
C HIS A 371 -20.64 -14.64 -18.35
N GLU A 372 -21.28 -15.00 -19.45
CA GLU A 372 -21.98 -16.28 -19.63
C GLU A 372 -21.05 -17.48 -19.36
N TYR A 373 -19.80 -17.40 -19.83
CA TYR A 373 -18.78 -18.41 -19.56
C TYR A 373 -18.44 -18.50 -18.06
N LEU A 374 -18.20 -17.37 -17.39
CA LEU A 374 -17.89 -17.33 -15.95
C LEU A 374 -19.06 -17.83 -15.09
N VAL A 375 -20.31 -17.53 -15.47
CA VAL A 375 -21.50 -18.03 -14.79
C VAL A 375 -21.59 -19.56 -14.93
N ASN A 376 -21.43 -20.07 -16.15
CA ASN A 376 -21.63 -21.50 -16.43
C ASN A 376 -20.51 -22.40 -15.88
N TYR A 377 -19.25 -21.96 -15.96
CA TYR A 377 -18.10 -22.80 -15.60
C TYR A 377 -17.55 -22.50 -14.20
N PHE A 378 -17.59 -21.24 -13.75
CA PHE A 378 -17.03 -20.83 -12.45
C PHE A 378 -18.11 -20.51 -11.40
N GLY A 379 -19.40 -20.60 -11.77
CA GLY A 379 -20.51 -20.37 -10.85
C GLY A 379 -20.63 -18.92 -10.36
N LEU A 380 -20.24 -17.94 -11.20
CA LEU A 380 -20.37 -16.53 -10.86
C LEU A 380 -21.85 -16.18 -10.57
N GLN A 381 -22.15 -15.68 -9.38
CA GLN A 381 -23.52 -15.36 -8.95
C GLN A 381 -23.99 -13.95 -9.34
N LYS A 382 -23.14 -13.16 -9.98
CA LYS A 382 -23.43 -11.75 -10.29
C LYS A 382 -24.21 -11.61 -11.59
N ASP A 383 -25.19 -10.72 -11.55
CA ASP A 383 -25.85 -10.23 -12.74
C ASP A 383 -24.87 -9.49 -13.66
N TYR A 384 -25.17 -9.48 -14.96
CA TYR A 384 -24.32 -8.84 -15.96
C TYR A 384 -24.02 -7.35 -15.67
N PRO A 385 -24.98 -6.50 -15.24
CA PRO A 385 -24.69 -5.11 -14.92
C PRO A 385 -23.71 -4.94 -13.74
N GLU A 386 -23.85 -5.79 -12.71
CA GLU A 386 -22.96 -5.77 -11.54
C GLU A 386 -21.56 -6.27 -11.92
N TYR A 387 -21.47 -7.28 -12.78
CA TYR A 387 -20.21 -7.73 -13.36
C TYR A 387 -19.55 -6.63 -14.21
N GLN A 388 -20.30 -5.93 -15.06
CA GLN A 388 -19.80 -4.80 -15.83
C GLN A 388 -19.27 -3.69 -14.93
N LYS A 389 -20.00 -3.34 -13.85
CA LYS A 389 -19.54 -2.39 -12.83
C LYS A 389 -18.23 -2.84 -12.19
N GLN A 390 -18.10 -4.12 -11.83
CA GLN A 390 -16.86 -4.69 -11.28
C GLN A 390 -15.69 -4.58 -12.26
N CYS A 391 -15.88 -4.91 -13.55
CA CYS A 391 -14.84 -4.77 -14.57
C CYS A 391 -14.40 -3.32 -14.74
N GLY A 392 -15.36 -2.39 -14.84
CA GLY A 392 -15.10 -0.95 -14.93
C GLY A 392 -14.31 -0.42 -13.74
N ARG A 393 -14.72 -0.78 -12.52
CA ARG A 393 -14.04 -0.45 -11.27
C ARG A 393 -12.61 -0.98 -11.25
N SER A 394 -12.40 -2.27 -11.54
CA SER A 394 -11.07 -2.87 -11.55
C SER A 394 -10.13 -2.17 -12.54
N PHE A 395 -10.63 -1.79 -13.72
CA PHE A 395 -9.87 -1.01 -14.69
C PHE A 395 -9.57 0.43 -14.20
N PHE A 396 -10.53 1.09 -13.55
CA PHE A 396 -10.30 2.40 -12.94
C PHE A 396 -9.16 2.36 -11.91
N ILE A 397 -9.22 1.39 -10.99
CA ILE A 397 -8.24 1.23 -9.92
C ILE A 397 -6.86 0.90 -10.49
N ARG A 398 -6.80 0.03 -11.50
CA ARG A 398 -5.56 -0.26 -12.24
C ARG A 398 -4.95 1.04 -12.77
N ASN A 399 -5.71 1.83 -13.50
CA ASN A 399 -5.20 3.08 -14.09
C ASN A 399 -4.75 4.08 -13.03
N LEU A 400 -5.40 4.10 -11.86
CA LEU A 400 -4.96 4.93 -10.74
C LEU A 400 -3.56 4.49 -10.26
N ALA A 401 -3.39 3.21 -9.97
CA ALA A 401 -2.11 2.65 -9.52
C ALA A 401 -0.99 2.80 -10.56
N GLU A 402 -1.30 2.55 -11.83
CA GLU A 402 -0.37 2.67 -12.96
C GLU A 402 0.21 4.09 -13.05
N ASN A 403 -0.64 5.11 -12.91
CA ASN A 403 -0.24 6.51 -12.98
C ASN A 403 0.49 6.98 -11.72
N ALA A 404 0.03 6.59 -10.52
CA ALA A 404 0.67 6.97 -9.28
C ALA A 404 2.10 6.41 -9.17
N THR A 405 2.28 5.14 -9.52
CA THR A 405 3.60 4.48 -9.49
C THR A 405 4.53 5.02 -10.56
N MET A 406 4.05 5.28 -11.79
CA MET A 406 4.88 5.83 -12.85
C MET A 406 5.33 7.27 -12.56
N LEU A 407 4.40 8.12 -12.10
CA LEU A 407 4.73 9.48 -11.67
C LEU A 407 5.76 9.46 -10.53
N GLY A 408 5.55 8.61 -9.52
CA GLY A 408 6.50 8.41 -8.43
C GLY A 408 7.88 8.03 -8.95
N PHE A 409 7.95 6.99 -9.79
CA PHE A 409 9.20 6.48 -10.34
C PHE A 409 10.01 7.52 -11.13
N ILE A 410 9.37 8.26 -12.05
CA ILE A 410 10.03 9.32 -12.83
C ILE A 410 10.54 10.43 -11.89
N CYS A 411 9.73 10.84 -10.91
CA CYS A 411 10.15 11.87 -9.95
C CYS A 411 11.29 11.40 -9.06
N TRP A 412 11.33 10.13 -8.65
CA TRP A 412 12.44 9.56 -7.87
C TRP A 412 13.73 9.51 -8.66
N ILE A 413 13.68 9.09 -9.93
CA ILE A 413 14.84 9.13 -10.82
C ILE A 413 15.46 10.54 -10.83
N PHE A 414 14.65 11.59 -10.97
CA PHE A 414 15.16 12.96 -10.93
C PHE A 414 15.67 13.41 -9.56
N ILE A 415 14.84 13.23 -8.51
CA ILE A 415 15.11 13.79 -7.18
C ILE A 415 16.24 13.05 -6.48
N ILE A 416 16.35 11.74 -6.65
CA ILE A 416 17.36 10.93 -5.97
C ILE A 416 18.69 11.02 -6.72
N HIS A 417 18.69 10.91 -8.05
CA HIS A 417 19.93 10.97 -8.84
C HIS A 417 20.66 12.31 -8.69
N TYR A 418 19.95 13.43 -8.81
CA TYR A 418 20.52 14.77 -8.63
C TYR A 418 20.44 15.28 -7.18
N GLY A 419 19.87 14.50 -6.28
CA GLY A 419 19.65 14.90 -4.90
C GLY A 419 20.82 14.60 -3.97
N PRO A 420 20.77 15.15 -2.75
CA PRO A 420 21.79 14.86 -1.72
C PRO A 420 21.81 13.38 -1.29
N ASN A 421 20.73 12.65 -1.57
CA ASN A 421 20.52 11.27 -1.16
C ASN A 421 21.01 10.24 -2.19
N ASN A 422 21.59 10.64 -3.32
CA ASN A 422 22.02 9.71 -4.39
C ASN A 422 22.84 8.53 -3.83
N ARG A 423 23.84 8.83 -2.99
CA ARG A 423 24.75 7.84 -2.41
C ARG A 423 24.09 6.84 -1.46
N VAL A 424 22.96 7.22 -0.86
CA VAL A 424 22.18 6.37 0.06
C VAL A 424 21.27 5.40 -0.70
N TYR A 425 20.98 5.72 -1.97
CA TYR A 425 20.16 4.93 -2.88
C TYR A 425 20.98 4.44 -4.09
N PRO A 426 21.84 3.42 -3.93
CA PRO A 426 22.65 2.90 -5.03
C PRO A 426 21.83 2.46 -6.25
N TYR A 427 20.56 2.08 -6.04
CA TYR A 427 19.65 1.70 -7.11
C TYR A 427 19.42 2.80 -8.16
N PHE A 428 19.51 4.08 -7.76
CA PHE A 428 19.34 5.24 -8.64
C PHE A 428 20.67 5.94 -8.98
N ASN A 429 21.80 5.32 -8.62
CA ASN A 429 23.11 5.81 -9.01
C ASN A 429 23.49 5.22 -10.39
N PHE A 430 23.38 6.06 -11.42
CA PHE A 430 23.74 5.69 -12.79
C PHE A 430 25.21 6.10 -13.02
N ASP A 431 26.15 5.27 -12.57
CA ASP A 431 27.59 5.48 -12.81
C ASP A 431 27.98 5.11 -14.26
N ASP A 432 28.96 5.82 -14.84
CA ASP A 432 29.36 5.72 -16.26
C ASP A 432 29.88 4.33 -16.68
N ASP A 433 30.35 3.50 -15.74
CA ASP A 433 30.84 2.13 -15.99
C ASP A 433 29.72 1.07 -15.96
N ASN A 434 28.49 1.44 -15.59
CA ASN A 434 27.34 0.53 -15.57
C ASN A 434 26.61 0.53 -16.91
N ALA A 435 26.07 -0.63 -17.30
CA ALA A 435 25.25 -0.78 -18.51
C ALA A 435 23.89 -0.01 -18.49
N PHE A 436 23.66 0.84 -17.49
CA PHE A 436 22.40 1.52 -17.23
C PHE A 436 22.59 3.04 -17.32
N ASP A 437 22.19 3.60 -18.46
CA ASP A 437 22.24 5.05 -18.70
C ASP A 437 20.98 5.74 -18.11
N PHE A 438 21.20 6.83 -17.40
CA PHE A 438 20.15 7.71 -16.86
C PHE A 438 19.24 8.23 -17.98
N ASP A 439 19.80 8.74 -19.07
CA ASP A 439 19.03 9.37 -20.16
C ASP A 439 18.15 8.33 -20.86
N LEU A 440 18.69 7.12 -21.04
CA LEU A 440 17.93 6.00 -21.59
C LEU A 440 16.76 5.61 -20.68
N THR A 441 17.02 5.41 -19.38
CA THR A 441 16.00 4.99 -18.41
C THR A 441 14.87 6.01 -18.29
N LEU A 442 15.23 7.29 -18.22
CA LEU A 442 14.26 8.38 -18.14
C LEU A 442 13.41 8.49 -19.41
N ARG A 443 14.05 8.53 -20.59
CA ARG A 443 13.31 8.63 -21.87
C ARG A 443 12.42 7.42 -22.09
N ALA A 444 12.92 6.21 -21.84
CA ALA A 444 12.14 4.98 -21.96
C ALA A 444 10.92 5.01 -21.04
N SER A 445 11.08 5.41 -19.79
CA SER A 445 9.99 5.49 -18.80
C SER A 445 8.92 6.51 -19.20
N CYS A 446 9.31 7.68 -19.70
CA CYS A 446 8.39 8.68 -20.23
C CYS A 446 7.60 8.17 -21.45
N VAL A 447 8.27 7.48 -22.38
CA VAL A 447 7.63 6.89 -23.56
C VAL A 447 6.64 5.81 -23.14
N ILE A 448 7.04 4.90 -22.24
CA ILE A 448 6.17 3.87 -21.67
C ILE A 448 4.92 4.50 -21.06
N TRP A 449 5.10 5.53 -20.24
CA TRP A 449 3.96 6.20 -19.61
C TRP A 449 3.01 6.80 -20.64
N ALA A 450 3.54 7.41 -21.71
CA ALA A 450 2.72 7.93 -22.79
C ALA A 450 1.88 6.83 -23.48
N PHE A 451 2.45 5.65 -23.72
CA PHE A 451 1.73 4.50 -24.27
C PHE A 451 0.69 3.92 -23.30
N GLU A 452 0.99 3.88 -22.01
CA GLU A 452 0.03 3.47 -20.96
C GLU A 452 -1.17 4.43 -20.88
N LEU A 453 -0.91 5.75 -20.94
CA LEU A 453 -1.96 6.76 -21.03
C LEU A 453 -2.80 6.63 -22.30
N ALA A 454 -2.17 6.39 -23.44
CA ALA A 454 -2.85 6.20 -24.72
C ALA A 454 -3.72 4.93 -24.72
N SER A 455 -3.18 3.78 -24.30
CA SER A 455 -3.92 2.52 -24.21
C SER A 455 -5.07 2.59 -23.21
N SER A 456 -4.86 3.28 -22.09
CA SER A 456 -5.92 3.61 -21.12
C SER A 456 -7.02 4.46 -21.73
N ALA A 457 -6.68 5.49 -22.51
CA ALA A 457 -7.65 6.36 -23.17
C ALA A 457 -8.47 5.62 -24.26
N ILE A 458 -7.80 4.76 -25.04
CA ILE A 458 -8.45 3.90 -26.03
C ILE A 458 -9.44 2.96 -25.33
N THR A 459 -9.02 2.26 -24.28
CA THR A 459 -9.87 1.32 -23.55
C THR A 459 -11.08 2.00 -22.90
N ARG A 460 -10.90 3.20 -22.31
CA ARG A 460 -12.02 4.03 -21.82
C ARG A 460 -13.00 4.41 -22.93
N THR A 461 -12.48 4.72 -24.11
CA THR A 461 -13.31 5.05 -25.28
C THR A 461 -14.10 3.83 -25.74
N ILE A 462 -13.50 2.64 -25.73
CA ILE A 462 -14.18 1.37 -26.03
C ILE A 462 -15.29 1.12 -25.02
N TYR A 463 -15.05 1.26 -23.71
CA TYR A 463 -16.06 1.05 -22.67
C TYR A 463 -17.25 2.01 -22.83
N LYS A 464 -16.96 3.28 -23.13
CA LYS A 464 -18.00 4.28 -23.35
C LYS A 464 -18.81 4.03 -24.62
N ARG A 465 -18.17 3.70 -25.75
CA ARG A 465 -18.84 3.58 -27.06
C ARG A 465 -19.48 2.22 -27.30
N VAL A 466 -18.81 1.14 -26.90
CA VAL A 466 -19.25 -0.24 -27.17
C VAL A 466 -20.17 -0.76 -26.06
N PHE A 467 -19.82 -0.50 -24.80
CA PHE A 467 -20.55 -1.03 -23.65
C PHE A 467 -21.48 0.00 -22.99
N ASN A 468 -21.52 1.23 -23.49
CA ASN A 468 -22.27 2.36 -22.91
C ASN A 468 -22.01 2.56 -21.41
N HIS A 469 -20.79 2.25 -20.96
CA HIS A 469 -20.41 2.28 -19.55
C HIS A 469 -19.33 3.33 -19.31
N ASN A 470 -19.65 4.34 -18.50
CA ASN A 470 -18.73 5.43 -18.19
C ASN A 470 -18.02 5.16 -16.86
N ILE A 471 -16.81 4.64 -16.96
CA ILE A 471 -15.96 4.27 -15.82
C ILE A 471 -15.72 5.44 -14.87
N SER A 472 -15.43 6.63 -15.42
CA SER A 472 -15.09 7.80 -14.59
C SER A 472 -16.31 8.31 -13.82
N TYR A 473 -17.48 8.23 -14.43
CA TYR A 473 -18.73 8.59 -13.76
C TYR A 473 -19.06 7.58 -12.65
N GLU A 474 -18.90 6.28 -12.92
CA GLU A 474 -19.13 5.24 -11.92
C GLU A 474 -18.22 5.39 -10.70
N ALA A 475 -16.93 5.62 -10.92
CA ALA A 475 -15.97 5.87 -9.85
C ALA A 475 -16.32 7.11 -9.03
N MET A 476 -16.84 8.15 -9.67
CA MET A 476 -17.30 9.36 -9.00
C MET A 476 -18.48 9.07 -8.06
N THR A 477 -19.48 8.34 -8.54
CA THR A 477 -20.63 7.89 -7.75
C THR A 477 -20.20 7.06 -6.55
N ASP A 478 -19.22 6.17 -6.73
CA ASP A 478 -18.67 5.39 -5.63
C ASP A 478 -17.98 6.28 -4.58
N PHE A 479 -17.27 7.33 -4.99
CA PHE A 479 -16.61 8.28 -4.09
C PHE A 479 -17.60 9.15 -3.32
N GLU A 480 -18.69 9.57 -3.94
CA GLU A 480 -19.78 10.29 -3.28
C GLU A 480 -20.47 9.41 -2.23
N THR A 481 -20.68 8.13 -2.55
CA THR A 481 -21.30 7.15 -1.66
C THR A 481 -20.38 6.78 -0.49
N TYR A 482 -19.09 6.62 -0.74
CA TYR A 482 -18.10 6.15 0.23
C TYR A 482 -16.89 7.10 0.37
N PRO A 483 -17.07 8.32 0.91
CA PRO A 483 -15.99 9.33 0.97
C PRO A 483 -14.79 8.89 1.85
N LYS A 484 -15.03 8.00 2.83
CA LYS A 484 -13.95 7.42 3.66
C LYS A 484 -12.96 6.57 2.86
N MET A 485 -13.43 5.97 1.76
CA MET A 485 -12.62 5.12 0.88
C MET A 485 -11.48 5.93 0.26
N VAL A 486 -11.79 7.15 -0.19
CA VAL A 486 -10.85 8.04 -0.89
C VAL A 486 -9.65 8.39 -0.03
N PHE A 487 -9.86 8.74 1.24
CA PHE A 487 -8.75 9.01 2.15
C PHE A 487 -7.87 7.77 2.35
N THR A 488 -8.49 6.60 2.52
CA THR A 488 -7.78 5.33 2.67
C THR A 488 -6.95 5.00 1.42
N MET A 489 -7.48 5.27 0.22
CA MET A 489 -6.74 5.11 -1.04
C MET A 489 -5.48 5.97 -1.09
N ILE A 490 -5.58 7.26 -0.72
CA ILE A 490 -4.43 8.17 -0.69
C ILE A 490 -3.34 7.63 0.25
N VAL A 491 -3.73 7.21 1.46
CA VAL A 491 -2.78 6.68 2.45
C VAL A 491 -2.13 5.37 1.97
N ILE A 492 -2.88 4.49 1.30
CA ILE A 492 -2.34 3.28 0.67
C ILE A 492 -1.28 3.63 -0.38
N ILE A 493 -1.58 4.59 -1.26
CA ILE A 493 -0.62 5.01 -2.29
C ILE A 493 0.66 5.55 -1.64
N ILE A 494 0.55 6.41 -0.63
CA ILE A 494 1.72 6.94 0.09
C ILE A 494 2.51 5.79 0.73
N HIS A 495 1.85 4.88 1.45
CA HIS A 495 2.51 3.79 2.16
C HIS A 495 3.30 2.87 1.22
N VAL A 496 2.67 2.39 0.14
CA VAL A 496 3.32 1.47 -0.81
C VAL A 496 4.49 2.15 -1.53
N LEU A 497 4.37 3.45 -1.83
CA LEU A 497 5.46 4.23 -2.43
C LEU A 497 6.63 4.46 -1.45
N GLN A 498 6.36 4.77 -0.18
CA GLN A 498 7.40 4.91 0.85
C GLN A 498 8.10 3.58 1.12
N ASP A 499 7.35 2.49 1.12
CA ASP A 499 7.88 1.16 1.34
C ASP A 499 8.94 0.78 0.31
N MET A 500 8.62 0.98 -0.97
CA MET A 500 9.59 0.72 -2.05
C MET A 500 10.88 1.53 -1.87
N LEU A 501 10.79 2.79 -1.48
CA LEU A 501 12.00 3.58 -1.22
C LEU A 501 12.77 3.06 0.00
N LEU A 502 12.09 2.64 1.06
CA LEU A 502 12.75 2.05 2.22
C LEU A 502 13.47 0.74 1.86
N ALA A 503 12.88 -0.08 0.97
CA ALA A 503 13.44 -1.32 0.47
C ALA A 503 14.75 -1.11 -0.30
N LEU A 504 14.82 -0.03 -1.09
CA LEU A 504 15.98 0.31 -1.93
C LEU A 504 17.09 1.04 -1.17
N LEU A 505 16.87 1.38 0.10
CA LEU A 505 17.82 2.10 0.95
C LEU A 505 18.97 1.18 1.40
N ARG A 506 20.23 1.57 1.18
CA ARG A 506 21.36 0.82 1.71
C ARG A 506 21.66 1.26 3.14
N LEU A 507 21.40 0.40 4.12
CA LEU A 507 21.59 0.72 5.53
C LEU A 507 23.00 0.35 6.02
N ASN A 508 23.79 1.37 6.34
CA ASN A 508 24.99 1.24 7.15
C ASN A 508 25.00 2.36 8.19
N PHE A 509 25.07 2.05 9.48
CA PHE A 509 24.92 3.04 10.54
C PHE A 509 26.24 3.34 11.25
N GLU A 510 26.47 4.63 11.51
CA GLU A 510 27.59 5.10 12.34
C GLU A 510 27.49 4.48 13.75
N GLY A 511 28.56 3.81 14.20
CA GLY A 511 28.63 3.21 15.54
C GLY A 511 27.83 1.91 15.74
N GLY A 512 27.27 1.32 14.67
CA GLY A 512 26.59 0.03 14.73
C GLY A 512 27.51 -1.12 15.20
N HIS A 513 26.92 -2.26 15.57
CA HIS A 513 27.63 -3.41 16.18
C HIS A 513 28.79 -3.96 15.33
N SER A 514 28.86 -3.61 14.04
CA SER A 514 29.99 -3.93 13.16
C SER A 514 31.35 -3.40 13.59
N LYS A 515 31.39 -2.38 14.47
CA LYS A 515 32.64 -1.77 14.97
C LYS A 515 33.04 -2.26 16.37
N LYS A 516 32.22 -3.08 17.04
CA LYS A 516 32.62 -3.69 18.31
C LYS A 516 33.42 -4.96 18.02
N PRO A 517 34.73 -5.01 18.35
CA PRO A 517 35.43 -6.29 18.33
C PRO A 517 34.67 -7.25 19.25
N ILE A 518 34.40 -8.45 18.73
CA ILE A 518 33.89 -9.56 19.54
C ILE A 518 34.92 -9.75 20.67
N PRO A 519 34.50 -9.76 21.95
CA PRO A 519 35.41 -9.90 23.08
C PRO A 519 36.18 -11.23 23.07
#